data_AF-F3LF39-F1
#
_entry.id   AF-F3LF39-F1
#
_cell.length_a   1.000
_cell.length_b   1.000
_cell.length_c   1.000
_cell.angle_alpha   90.00
_cell.angle_beta   90.00
_cell.angle_gamma   90.00
#
_symmetry.space_group_name_H-M   'P 1'
#
loop_
_entity.id
_entity.type
_entity.pdbx_description
1 polymer ?
#
loop_
_entity_poly.entity_id
_entity_poly.type
_entity_poly.pdbx_seq_one_letter_code
_entity_poly.pdbx_strand_id
1 'polypeptide(L)'
;MFLRLIQQNTISIICALLAVITAGIILFALPQDREVKSLSIFLFKLLPFILASLSLASVSREVLKNQCIQFFSIVTCFLFFFAFLVPKIFFHAEVFEDLYHVMLITTPYIILCFVLIYRLGGATGKQAFRLSIALLLIMISGIEDLAYFTVNSDPKFATMPEVWDWVTHLAVRIGHSPTKNEIIASVIVHFTLAIAILSLPFNWLAKATENSKLDILAND
;
A
#
# COMPACT_ATOMS: atom_id res chain seq x y z
N MET A 1 20.32 18.61 -19.30
CA MET A 1 19.36 18.63 -18.17
C MET A 1 18.50 17.36 -18.13
N PHE A 2 17.76 17.03 -19.20
CA PHE A 2 16.86 15.86 -19.24
C PHE A 2 17.52 14.50 -18.94
N LEU A 3 18.66 14.18 -19.56
CA LEU A 3 19.38 12.91 -19.31
C LEU A 3 19.82 12.75 -17.84
N ARG A 4 20.23 13.85 -17.20
CA ARG A 4 20.61 13.87 -15.78
C ARG A 4 19.39 13.55 -14.89
N LEU A 5 18.22 14.11 -15.20
CA LEU A 5 16.98 13.81 -14.48
C LEU A 5 16.58 12.34 -14.62
N ILE A 6 16.70 11.76 -15.82
CA ILE A 6 16.45 10.33 -16.03
C ILE A 6 17.42 9.50 -15.19
N GLN A 7 18.72 9.78 -15.28
CA GLN A 7 19.74 9.03 -14.54
C GLN A 7 19.50 9.07 -13.03
N GLN A 8 19.17 10.25 -12.47
CA GLN A 8 18.84 10.43 -11.05
C GLN A 8 17.56 9.70 -10.62
N ASN A 9 16.63 9.45 -11.55
CA ASN A 9 15.34 8.81 -11.27
C ASN A 9 15.27 7.37 -11.76
N THR A 10 16.38 6.77 -12.19
CA THR A 10 16.40 5.41 -12.76
C THR A 10 15.74 4.38 -11.85
N ILE A 11 16.07 4.39 -10.55
CA ILE A 11 15.47 3.48 -9.56
C ILE A 11 13.95 3.68 -9.48
N SER A 12 13.51 4.94 -9.42
CA SER A 12 12.09 5.27 -9.36
C SER A 12 11.33 4.78 -10.59
N ILE A 13 11.91 4.96 -11.78
CA ILE A 13 11.34 4.52 -13.06
C ILE A 13 11.27 3.00 -13.13
N ILE A 14 12.34 2.28 -12.78
CA ILE A 14 12.37 0.81 -12.78
C ILE A 14 11.32 0.27 -11.82
N CYS A 15 11.27 0.79 -10.58
CA CYS A 15 10.28 0.37 -9.60
C CYS A 15 8.84 0.67 -10.04
N ALA A 16 8.59 1.83 -10.67
CA ALA A 16 7.26 2.16 -11.22
C ALA A 16 6.87 1.17 -12.33
N LEU A 17 7.78 0.89 -13.27
CA LEU A 17 7.52 -0.03 -14.36
C LEU A 17 7.24 -1.45 -13.85
N LEU A 18 8.06 -1.95 -12.91
CA LEU A 18 7.84 -3.25 -12.29
C LEU A 18 6.52 -3.29 -11.49
N ALA A 19 6.14 -2.20 -10.81
CA ALA A 19 4.86 -2.11 -10.11
C ALA A 19 3.69 -2.24 -11.09
N VAL A 20 3.72 -1.54 -12.23
CA VAL A 20 2.69 -1.63 -13.27
C VAL A 20 2.63 -3.03 -13.88
N ILE A 21 3.78 -3.63 -14.21
CA ILE A 21 3.85 -4.99 -14.77
C ILE A 21 3.28 -6.00 -13.78
N THR A 22 3.73 -5.96 -12.51
CA THR A 22 3.26 -6.91 -11.49
C THR A 22 1.78 -6.72 -11.17
N ALA A 23 1.28 -5.48 -11.09
CA ALA A 23 -0.15 -5.20 -10.96
C ALA A 23 -0.94 -5.73 -12.16
N GLY A 24 -0.46 -5.52 -13.39
CA GLY A 24 -1.08 -6.06 -14.60
C GLY A 24 -1.15 -7.59 -14.59
N ILE A 25 -0.07 -8.28 -14.20
CA ILE A 25 -0.07 -9.74 -14.04
C ILE A 25 -1.12 -10.18 -13.01
N ILE A 26 -1.19 -9.50 -11.85
CA ILE A 26 -2.16 -9.86 -10.80
C ILE A 26 -3.60 -9.64 -11.28
N LEU A 27 -3.87 -8.56 -12.03
CA LEU A 27 -5.21 -8.21 -12.48
C LEU A 27 -5.69 -9.08 -13.65
N PHE A 28 -4.80 -9.42 -14.59
CA PHE A 28 -5.19 -10.03 -15.86
C PHE A 28 -4.78 -11.50 -16.02
N ALA A 29 -3.77 -11.97 -15.28
CA ALA A 29 -3.23 -13.32 -15.43
C ALA A 29 -3.47 -14.24 -14.23
N LEU A 30 -3.60 -13.69 -13.02
CA LEU A 30 -3.88 -14.49 -11.83
C LEU A 30 -5.39 -14.69 -11.61
N PRO A 31 -5.81 -15.86 -11.09
CA PRO A 31 -7.19 -16.06 -10.67
C PRO A 31 -7.53 -15.10 -9.53
N GLN A 32 -8.71 -14.48 -9.64
CA GLN A 32 -9.27 -13.60 -8.61
C GLN A 32 -9.92 -14.44 -7.52
N ASP A 33 -9.13 -15.28 -6.85
CA ASP A 33 -9.60 -15.99 -5.67
C ASP A 33 -9.69 -15.02 -4.49
N ARG A 34 -10.84 -15.02 -3.80
CA ARG A 34 -11.02 -14.33 -2.51
C ARG A 34 -10.07 -14.88 -1.45
N GLU A 35 -9.86 -16.19 -1.47
CA GLU A 35 -9.04 -16.87 -0.48
C GLU A 35 -7.55 -16.76 -0.79
N VAL A 36 -6.77 -16.39 0.22
CA VAL A 36 -5.33 -16.49 0.15
C VAL A 36 -4.96 -17.97 0.30
N LYS A 37 -4.54 -18.62 -0.79
CA LYS A 37 -4.16 -20.05 -0.78
C LYS A 37 -2.78 -20.32 -0.17
N SER A 38 -1.88 -19.33 -0.18
CA SER A 38 -0.55 -19.46 0.38
C SER A 38 0.07 -18.11 0.73
N LEU A 39 1.02 -18.12 1.67
CA LEU A 39 1.80 -16.94 2.04
C LEU A 39 2.56 -16.35 0.84
N SER A 40 3.07 -17.18 -0.06
CA SER A 40 3.79 -16.73 -1.25
C SER A 40 2.90 -15.94 -2.21
N ILE A 41 1.65 -16.39 -2.44
CA ILE A 41 0.67 -15.66 -3.25
C ILE A 41 0.32 -14.33 -2.60
N PHE A 42 0.15 -14.32 -1.27
CA PHE A 42 -0.07 -13.10 -0.52
C PHE A 42 1.06 -12.08 -0.69
N LEU A 43 2.31 -12.51 -0.48
CA LEU A 43 3.49 -11.65 -0.65
C LEU A 43 3.65 -11.16 -2.09
N PHE A 44 3.36 -12.01 -3.08
CA PHE A 44 3.38 -11.60 -4.48
C PHE A 44 2.31 -10.55 -4.78
N LYS A 45 1.10 -10.69 -4.23
CA LYS A 45 0.03 -9.68 -4.37
C LYS A 45 0.37 -8.34 -3.71
N LEU A 46 1.25 -8.32 -2.71
CA LEU A 46 1.77 -7.08 -2.09
C LEU A 46 2.90 -6.42 -2.88
N LEU A 47 3.56 -7.15 -3.78
CA LEU A 47 4.76 -6.67 -4.49
C LEU A 47 4.52 -5.36 -5.29
N PRO A 48 3.41 -5.17 -6.03
CA PRO A 48 3.16 -3.91 -6.74
C PRO A 48 3.15 -2.70 -5.80
N PHE A 49 2.57 -2.86 -4.61
CA PHE A 49 2.50 -1.78 -3.62
C PHE A 49 3.89 -1.43 -3.08
N ILE A 50 4.73 -2.42 -2.79
CA ILE A 50 6.09 -2.21 -2.30
C ILE A 50 6.94 -1.52 -3.38
N LEU A 51 6.83 -1.97 -4.64
CA LEU A 51 7.53 -1.35 -5.78
C LEU A 51 7.05 0.09 -6.02
N ALA A 52 5.75 0.35 -5.97
CA ALA A 52 5.21 1.71 -6.09
C ALA A 52 5.68 2.60 -4.94
N SER A 53 5.70 2.08 -3.71
CA SER A 53 6.22 2.78 -2.53
C SER A 53 7.70 3.16 -2.68
N LEU A 54 8.52 2.23 -3.17
CA LEU A 54 9.94 2.49 -3.46
C LEU A 54 10.09 3.54 -4.57
N SER A 55 9.26 3.46 -5.62
CA SER A 55 9.27 4.45 -6.69
C SER A 55 9.00 5.87 -6.17
N LEU A 56 7.96 6.04 -5.34
CA LEU A 56 7.62 7.33 -4.71
C LEU A 56 8.69 7.81 -3.72
N ALA A 57 9.35 6.89 -3.02
CA ALA A 57 10.43 7.23 -2.11
C ALA A 57 11.69 7.71 -2.84
N SER A 58 12.03 7.07 -3.96
CA SER A 58 13.28 7.28 -4.71
C SER A 58 13.21 8.41 -5.74
N VAL A 59 12.03 8.93 -6.08
CA VAL A 59 11.92 10.06 -7.01
C VAL A 59 12.64 11.30 -6.46
N SER A 60 13.38 11.98 -7.34
CA SER A 60 14.21 13.12 -6.98
C SER A 60 13.35 14.32 -6.56
N ARG A 61 13.86 15.11 -5.60
CA ARG A 61 13.14 16.30 -5.12
C ARG A 61 12.98 17.35 -6.21
N GLU A 62 13.90 17.41 -7.17
CA GLU A 62 13.84 18.33 -8.31
C GLU A 62 12.60 18.07 -9.17
N VAL A 63 12.33 16.81 -9.50
CA VAL A 63 11.11 16.40 -10.24
C VAL A 63 9.87 16.77 -9.45
N LEU A 64 9.84 16.47 -8.15
CA LEU A 64 8.69 16.75 -7.31
C LEU A 64 8.45 18.24 -7.03
N LYS A 65 9.46 19.11 -7.19
CA LYS A 65 9.29 20.57 -7.07
C LYS A 65 8.66 21.19 -8.31
N ASN A 66 8.64 20.49 -9.44
CA ASN A 66 8.03 20.98 -10.67
C ASN A 66 6.50 21.00 -10.53
N GLN A 67 5.90 22.19 -10.48
CA GLN A 67 4.46 22.38 -10.27
C GLN A 67 3.60 21.63 -11.28
N CYS A 68 3.99 21.62 -12.57
CA CYS A 68 3.25 20.88 -13.59
C CYS A 68 3.18 19.39 -13.24
N ILE A 69 4.30 18.79 -12.82
CA ILE A 69 4.34 17.38 -12.40
C ILE A 69 3.45 17.14 -11.18
N GLN A 70 3.46 18.05 -10.19
CA GLN A 70 2.58 17.94 -9.04
C GLN A 70 1.10 17.95 -9.45
N PHE A 71 0.69 18.94 -10.25
CA PHE A 71 -0.68 19.07 -10.75
C PHE A 71 -1.10 17.84 -11.56
N PHE A 72 -0.29 17.43 -12.53
CA PHE A 72 -0.58 16.25 -13.36
C PHE A 72 -0.70 14.99 -12.51
N SER A 73 0.17 14.81 -11.52
CA SER A 73 0.16 13.62 -10.67
C SER A 73 -1.11 13.58 -9.80
N ILE A 74 -1.50 14.69 -9.18
CA ILE A 74 -2.74 14.79 -8.36
C ILE A 74 -3.98 14.56 -9.24
N VAL A 75 -4.05 15.24 -10.39
CA VAL A 75 -5.18 15.10 -11.33
C VAL A 75 -5.27 13.67 -11.85
N THR A 76 -4.15 13.05 -12.23
CA THR A 76 -4.13 11.66 -12.70
C THR A 76 -4.58 10.71 -11.61
N CYS A 77 -4.15 10.93 -10.36
CA CYS A 77 -4.61 10.13 -9.24
C CYS A 77 -6.13 10.24 -9.06
N PHE A 78 -6.64 11.47 -8.99
CA PHE A 78 -8.07 11.67 -8.83
C PHE A 78 -8.88 11.12 -10.01
N LEU A 79 -8.41 11.29 -11.26
CA LEU A 79 -9.07 10.76 -12.44
C LEU A 79 -9.12 9.23 -12.43
N PHE A 80 -8.04 8.54 -12.03
CA PHE A 80 -8.09 7.08 -11.93
C PHE A 80 -9.10 6.62 -10.86
N PHE A 81 -9.11 7.26 -9.69
CA PHE A 81 -10.13 6.96 -8.69
C PHE A 81 -11.55 7.21 -9.21
N PHE A 82 -11.82 8.42 -9.70
CA PHE A 82 -13.16 8.86 -10.04
C PHE A 82 -13.69 8.28 -11.35
N ALA A 83 -12.87 8.16 -12.39
CA ALA A 83 -13.31 7.71 -13.71
C ALA A 83 -13.15 6.19 -13.92
N PHE A 84 -12.38 5.50 -13.08
CA PHE A 84 -12.19 4.05 -13.19
C PHE A 84 -12.66 3.28 -11.95
N LEU A 85 -12.15 3.59 -10.76
CA LEU A 85 -12.50 2.83 -9.55
C LEU A 85 -13.96 3.06 -9.10
N VAL A 86 -14.44 4.30 -9.12
CA VAL A 86 -15.83 4.60 -8.73
C VAL A 86 -16.86 3.88 -9.61
N PRO A 87 -16.80 3.93 -10.96
CA PRO A 87 -17.69 3.14 -11.80
C PRO A 87 -17.59 1.63 -11.54
N LYS A 88 -16.39 1.12 -11.28
CA LYS A 88 -16.20 -0.30 -10.92
C LYS A 88 -16.88 -0.66 -9.60
N ILE A 89 -16.78 0.18 -8.58
CA ILE A 89 -17.47 0.01 -7.31
C ILE A 89 -18.99 -0.07 -7.53
N PHE A 90 -19.56 0.88 -8.27
CA PHE A 90 -21.00 0.88 -8.54
C PHE A 90 -21.45 -0.29 -9.42
N PHE A 91 -20.66 -0.67 -10.42
CA PHE A 91 -20.98 -1.78 -11.31
C PHE A 91 -21.02 -3.13 -10.58
N HIS A 92 -20.15 -3.32 -9.58
CA HIS A 92 -20.06 -4.55 -8.80
C HIS A 92 -20.79 -4.48 -7.45
N ALA A 93 -21.53 -3.40 -7.16
CA ALA A 93 -22.11 -3.15 -5.84
C ALA A 93 -23.09 -4.23 -5.35
N GLU A 94 -23.76 -4.93 -6.26
CA GLU A 94 -24.73 -5.99 -5.93
C GLU A 94 -24.07 -7.35 -5.66
N VAL A 95 -22.83 -7.56 -6.13
CA VAL A 95 -22.09 -8.81 -5.98
C VAL A 95 -20.91 -8.56 -5.04
N PHE A 96 -21.10 -8.91 -3.76
CA PHE A 96 -20.13 -8.61 -2.70
C PHE A 96 -18.70 -9.08 -3.03
N GLU A 97 -18.55 -10.26 -3.63
CA GLU A 97 -17.24 -10.82 -3.98
C GLU A 97 -16.49 -9.94 -4.98
N ASP A 98 -17.16 -9.54 -6.05
CA ASP A 98 -16.61 -8.64 -7.05
C ASP A 98 -16.31 -7.26 -6.48
N LEU A 99 -17.23 -6.71 -5.67
CA LEU A 99 -17.03 -5.43 -4.99
C LEU A 99 -15.80 -5.48 -4.09
N TYR A 100 -15.67 -6.56 -3.30
CA TYR A 100 -14.53 -6.76 -2.41
C TYR A 100 -13.21 -6.80 -3.19
N HIS A 101 -13.17 -7.43 -4.37
CA HIS A 101 -11.99 -7.39 -5.24
C HIS A 101 -11.63 -5.97 -5.70
N VAL A 102 -12.63 -5.16 -6.04
CA VAL A 102 -12.39 -3.73 -6.38
C VAL A 102 -11.87 -2.96 -5.17
N MET A 103 -12.41 -3.22 -3.98
CA MET A 103 -11.96 -2.58 -2.73
C MET A 103 -10.53 -2.97 -2.36
N LEU A 104 -10.12 -4.23 -2.57
CA LEU A 104 -8.74 -4.69 -2.37
C LEU A 104 -7.71 -3.96 -3.23
N ILE A 105 -8.11 -3.42 -4.39
CA ILE A 105 -7.26 -2.58 -5.25
C ILE A 105 -7.35 -1.11 -4.83
N THR A 106 -8.55 -0.66 -4.49
CA THR A 106 -8.85 0.74 -4.17
C THR A 106 -8.12 1.20 -2.91
N THR A 107 -8.09 0.39 -1.86
CA THR A 107 -7.45 0.73 -0.58
C THR A 107 -5.93 0.98 -0.70
N PRO A 108 -5.12 0.05 -1.25
CA PRO A 108 -3.68 0.30 -1.42
C PRO A 108 -3.40 1.45 -2.40
N TYR A 109 -4.27 1.65 -3.39
CA TYR A 109 -4.20 2.80 -4.29
C TYR A 109 -4.37 4.14 -3.54
N ILE A 110 -5.37 4.24 -2.66
CA ILE A 110 -5.61 5.43 -1.82
C ILE A 110 -4.40 5.68 -0.91
N ILE A 111 -3.84 4.63 -0.30
CA ILE A 111 -2.62 4.74 0.51
C ILE A 111 -1.48 5.35 -0.30
N LEU A 112 -1.23 4.88 -1.52
CA LEU A 112 -0.18 5.44 -2.39
C LEU A 112 -0.46 6.91 -2.75
N CYS A 113 -1.72 7.30 -2.93
CA CYS A 113 -2.09 8.71 -3.15
C CYS A 113 -1.77 9.58 -1.94
N PHE A 114 -2.07 9.12 -0.72
CA PHE A 114 -1.71 9.86 0.50
C PHE A 114 -0.20 9.97 0.68
N VAL A 115 0.54 8.90 0.39
CA VAL A 115 2.01 8.91 0.44
C VAL A 115 2.59 9.87 -0.60
N LEU A 116 2.04 9.90 -1.82
CA LEU A 116 2.43 10.85 -2.85
C LEU A 116 2.17 12.29 -2.41
N ILE A 117 0.99 12.61 -1.88
CA ILE A 117 0.66 13.95 -1.39
C ILE A 117 1.61 14.36 -0.25
N TYR A 118 1.88 13.46 0.69
CA TYR A 118 2.84 13.69 1.77
C TYR A 118 4.25 13.96 1.23
N ARG A 119 4.68 13.21 0.21
CA ARG A 119 5.97 13.41 -0.47
C ARG A 119 6.01 14.74 -1.21
N LEU A 120 4.97 15.12 -1.96
CA LEU A 120 4.86 16.42 -2.64
C LEU A 120 4.95 17.58 -1.62
N GLY A 121 4.27 17.44 -0.48
CA GLY A 121 4.22 18.43 0.60
C GLY A 121 5.55 18.71 1.32
N GLY A 122 6.62 17.94 1.08
CA GLY A 122 7.92 18.21 1.71
C GLY A 122 8.63 17.00 2.29
N ALA A 123 7.89 15.93 2.58
CA ALA A 123 8.47 14.76 3.24
C ALA A 123 9.64 14.20 2.44
N THR A 124 10.66 13.68 3.13
CA THR A 124 11.80 12.96 2.54
C THR A 124 11.38 11.61 1.98
N GLY A 125 12.21 10.99 1.12
CA GLY A 125 11.95 9.66 0.58
C GLY A 125 11.82 8.60 1.68
N LYS A 126 12.69 8.67 2.70
CA LYS A 126 12.64 7.83 3.90
C LYS A 126 11.33 7.98 4.67
N GLN A 127 10.85 9.21 4.86
CA GLN A 127 9.57 9.45 5.53
C GLN A 127 8.39 8.91 4.73
N ALA A 128 8.37 9.12 3.41
CA ALA A 128 7.32 8.61 2.54
C ALA A 128 7.27 7.07 2.52
N PHE A 129 8.42 6.41 2.43
CA PHE A 129 8.48 4.94 2.48
C PHE A 129 8.03 4.39 3.84
N ARG A 130 8.46 5.00 4.95
CA ARG A 130 8.00 4.59 6.29
C ARG A 130 6.49 4.75 6.44
N LEU A 131 5.95 5.86 5.93
CA LEU A 131 4.50 6.07 5.92
C LEU A 131 3.78 5.01 5.10
N SER A 132 4.28 4.66 3.90
CA SER A 132 3.63 3.65 3.07
C SER A 132 3.63 2.27 3.73
N ILE A 133 4.74 1.86 4.36
CA ILE A 133 4.81 0.58 5.09
C ILE A 133 3.91 0.60 6.33
N ALA A 134 3.87 1.71 7.08
CA ALA A 134 2.99 1.84 8.24
C ALA A 134 1.51 1.74 7.85
N LEU A 135 1.09 2.43 6.79
CA LEU A 135 -0.28 2.36 6.27
C LEU A 135 -0.61 0.97 5.69
N LEU A 136 0.36 0.31 5.06
CA LEU A 136 0.19 -1.07 4.60
C LEU A 136 -0.03 -2.03 5.78
N LEU A 137 0.75 -1.91 6.85
CA LEU A 137 0.58 -2.72 8.06
C LEU A 137 -0.80 -2.53 8.67
N ILE A 138 -1.28 -1.29 8.73
CA ILE A 138 -2.64 -1.00 9.20
C ILE A 138 -3.68 -1.66 8.29
N MET A 139 -3.54 -1.54 6.96
CA MET A 139 -4.46 -2.16 6.00
C MET A 139 -4.54 -3.68 6.16
N ILE A 140 -3.40 -4.38 6.30
CA ILE A 140 -3.37 -5.85 6.41
C ILE A 140 -3.63 -6.36 7.83
N SER A 141 -3.91 -5.47 8.79
CA SER A 141 -4.03 -5.82 10.19
C SER A 141 -5.32 -6.56 10.54
N GLY A 142 -6.37 -6.40 9.74
CA GLY A 142 -7.74 -6.81 10.04
C GLY A 142 -8.56 -5.77 10.81
N ILE A 143 -8.05 -4.53 10.96
CA ILE A 143 -8.78 -3.46 11.65
C ILE A 143 -10.09 -3.09 10.96
N GLU A 144 -10.16 -3.22 9.62
CA GLU A 144 -11.40 -2.98 8.86
C GLU A 144 -12.50 -3.94 9.29
N ASP A 145 -12.19 -5.23 9.39
CA ASP A 145 -13.17 -6.23 9.80
C ASP A 145 -13.63 -5.99 11.26
N LEU A 146 -12.75 -5.55 12.17
CA LEU A 146 -13.18 -5.10 13.51
C LEU A 146 -14.06 -3.84 13.44
N ALA A 147 -13.70 -2.89 12.57
CA ALA A 147 -14.46 -1.67 12.33
C ALA A 147 -15.87 -2.01 11.79
N TYR A 148 -16.00 -3.05 10.98
CA TYR A 148 -17.28 -3.50 10.45
C TYR A 148 -18.30 -3.80 11.55
N PHE A 149 -17.91 -4.50 12.61
CA PHE A 149 -18.80 -4.82 13.74
C PHE A 149 -18.97 -3.68 14.75
N THR A 150 -18.12 -2.66 14.70
CA THR A 150 -18.14 -1.56 15.69
C THR A 150 -18.74 -0.26 15.15
N VAL A 151 -18.65 -0.02 13.84
CA VAL A 151 -19.17 1.18 13.18
C VAL A 151 -20.58 0.97 12.64
N ASN A 152 -20.93 -0.25 12.20
CA ASN A 152 -22.27 -0.53 11.67
C ASN A 152 -23.27 -0.83 12.80
N SER A 153 -24.49 -0.31 12.66
CA SER A 153 -25.55 -0.44 13.67
C SER A 153 -26.61 -1.50 13.34
N ASP A 154 -26.43 -2.27 12.26
CA ASP A 154 -27.37 -3.33 11.90
C ASP A 154 -27.36 -4.43 13.00
N PRO A 155 -28.51 -4.75 13.61
CA PRO A 155 -28.60 -5.77 14.65
C PRO A 155 -28.00 -7.13 14.27
N LYS A 156 -27.97 -7.47 12.97
CA LYS A 156 -27.36 -8.72 12.47
C LYS A 156 -25.85 -8.78 12.71
N PHE A 157 -25.19 -7.64 12.82
CA PHE A 157 -23.75 -7.52 13.07
C PHE A 157 -23.46 -6.92 14.45
N ALA A 158 -24.45 -6.89 15.35
CA ALA A 158 -24.28 -6.38 16.71
C ALA A 158 -23.32 -7.25 17.56
N THR A 159 -23.16 -8.53 17.19
CA THR A 159 -22.27 -9.46 17.88
C THR A 159 -21.15 -9.91 16.95
N MET A 160 -19.92 -9.63 17.37
CA MET A 160 -18.71 -10.14 16.73
C MET A 160 -18.62 -11.67 16.93
N PRO A 161 -18.46 -12.47 15.87
CA PRO A 161 -18.37 -13.92 16.00
C PRO A 161 -17.07 -14.34 16.66
N GLU A 162 -17.06 -15.54 17.27
CA GLU A 162 -15.88 -16.08 17.94
C GLU A 162 -14.82 -16.59 16.97
N VAL A 163 -15.21 -17.03 15.77
CA VAL A 163 -14.34 -17.55 14.71
C VAL A 163 -14.70 -16.90 13.39
N TRP A 164 -13.69 -16.45 12.63
CA TRP A 164 -13.87 -15.72 11.39
C TRP A 164 -13.24 -16.50 10.23
N ASP A 165 -14.03 -17.36 9.60
CA ASP A 165 -13.62 -18.23 8.50
C ASP A 165 -13.25 -17.48 7.22
N TRP A 166 -13.73 -16.24 7.04
CA TRP A 166 -13.42 -15.42 5.87
C TRP A 166 -12.03 -14.76 5.89
N VAL A 167 -11.34 -14.71 7.04
CA VAL A 167 -10.05 -14.02 7.20
C VAL A 167 -8.89 -14.94 6.80
N THR A 168 -8.92 -15.37 5.54
CA THR A 168 -7.99 -16.38 5.01
C THR A 168 -6.53 -15.93 5.02
N HIS A 169 -6.27 -14.63 4.95
CA HIS A 169 -4.91 -14.10 5.03
C HIS A 169 -4.26 -14.31 6.42
N LEU A 170 -5.03 -14.31 7.51
CA LEU A 170 -4.53 -14.73 8.82
C LEU A 170 -4.49 -16.26 8.92
N ALA A 171 -5.51 -16.94 8.38
CA ALA A 171 -5.59 -18.40 8.43
C ALA A 171 -4.36 -19.10 7.84
N VAL A 172 -3.82 -18.61 6.72
CA VAL A 172 -2.58 -19.18 6.13
C VAL A 172 -1.32 -19.00 6.98
N ARG A 173 -1.34 -18.12 7.98
CA ARG A 173 -0.21 -17.89 8.89
C ARG A 173 -0.29 -18.76 10.14
N ILE A 174 -1.51 -18.91 10.69
CA ILE A 174 -1.76 -19.62 11.95
C ILE A 174 -2.16 -21.09 11.75
N GLY A 175 -2.64 -21.46 10.56
CA GLY A 175 -3.00 -22.84 10.18
C GLY A 175 -4.44 -23.24 10.49
N HIS A 176 -5.30 -22.31 10.93
CA HIS A 176 -6.74 -22.53 11.16
C HIS A 176 -7.52 -21.23 10.97
N SER A 177 -8.85 -21.29 11.01
CA SER A 177 -9.68 -20.07 11.01
C SER A 177 -9.40 -19.25 12.28
N PRO A 178 -9.10 -17.95 12.16
CA PRO A 178 -8.73 -17.13 13.30
C PRO A 178 -9.91 -16.92 14.25
N THR A 179 -9.62 -16.97 15.54
CA THR A 179 -10.53 -16.58 16.60
C THR A 179 -10.57 -15.07 16.75
N LYS A 180 -11.63 -14.55 17.36
CA LYS A 180 -11.79 -13.14 17.72
C LYS A 180 -10.54 -12.56 18.42
N ASN A 181 -9.98 -13.30 19.37
CA ASN A 181 -8.82 -12.86 20.15
C ASN A 181 -7.55 -12.79 19.30
N GLU A 182 -7.37 -13.71 18.35
CA GLU A 182 -6.21 -13.71 17.44
C GLU A 182 -6.27 -12.54 16.47
N ILE A 183 -7.47 -12.13 16.05
CA ILE A 183 -7.65 -10.97 15.19
C ILE A 183 -7.33 -9.68 15.94
N ILE A 184 -7.85 -9.54 17.17
CA ILE A 184 -7.53 -8.40 18.04
C ILE A 184 -6.01 -8.35 18.29
N ALA A 185 -5.37 -9.49 18.59
CA ALA A 185 -3.92 -9.57 18.77
C ALA A 185 -3.16 -9.17 17.49
N SER A 186 -3.59 -9.65 16.31
CA SER A 186 -3.03 -9.26 15.03
C SER A 186 -3.09 -7.74 14.83
N VAL A 187 -4.24 -7.13 15.10
CA VAL A 187 -4.42 -5.67 14.97
C VAL A 187 -3.47 -4.91 15.89
N ILE A 188 -3.39 -5.30 17.17
CA ILE A 188 -2.47 -4.68 18.14
C ILE A 188 -1.02 -4.79 17.68
N VAL A 189 -0.59 -5.95 17.20
CA VAL A 189 0.78 -6.18 16.70
C VAL A 189 1.07 -5.29 15.50
N HIS A 190 0.19 -5.24 14.50
CA HIS A 190 0.41 -4.43 13.30
C HIS A 190 0.42 -2.93 13.59
N PHE A 191 -0.46 -2.44 14.48
CA PHE A 191 -0.44 -1.04 14.90
C PHE A 191 0.83 -0.69 15.67
N THR A 192 1.27 -1.57 16.57
CA THR A 192 2.54 -1.40 17.30
C THR A 192 3.71 -1.34 16.33
N LEU A 193 3.75 -2.23 15.35
CA LEU A 193 4.78 -2.22 14.29
C LEU A 193 4.70 -0.96 13.42
N ALA A 194 3.50 -0.50 13.06
CA ALA A 194 3.31 0.74 12.32
C ALA A 194 3.85 1.95 13.09
N ILE A 195 3.52 2.07 14.39
CA ILE A 195 4.04 3.12 15.28
C ILE A 195 5.56 3.02 15.40
N ALA A 196 6.11 1.81 15.58
CA ALA A 196 7.54 1.59 15.62
C ALA A 196 8.21 2.01 14.31
N ILE A 197 7.65 1.65 13.16
CA ILE A 197 8.16 2.06 11.84
C ILE A 197 8.12 3.57 11.70
N LEU A 198 7.09 4.27 12.20
CA LEU A 198 7.00 5.73 12.15
C LEU A 198 7.90 6.45 13.17
N SER A 199 8.27 5.79 14.27
CA SER A 199 9.01 6.41 15.38
C SER A 199 10.51 6.09 15.38
N LEU A 200 10.92 4.89 14.95
CA LEU A 200 12.30 4.44 15.09
C LEU A 200 13.26 5.16 14.12
N PRO A 201 14.41 5.66 14.60
CA PRO A 201 15.42 6.26 13.74
C PRO A 201 16.13 5.16 12.92
N PHE A 202 15.63 4.85 11.72
CA PHE A 202 16.27 3.90 10.79
C PHE A 202 17.55 4.48 10.17
N ASN A 203 18.52 4.83 11.01
CA ASN A 203 19.79 5.44 10.61
C ASN A 203 20.71 4.39 9.97
N TRP A 204 20.55 3.12 10.35
CA TRP A 204 21.27 1.98 9.80
C TRP A 204 20.90 1.66 8.34
N LEU A 205 19.62 1.81 7.97
CA LEU A 205 19.17 1.67 6.58
C LEU A 205 19.70 2.81 5.69
N ALA A 206 19.73 4.04 6.22
CA ALA A 206 20.36 5.18 5.54
C ALA A 206 21.85 4.94 5.31
N LYS A 207 22.56 4.40 6.31
CA LYS A 207 23.98 4.03 6.22
C LYS A 207 24.25 2.92 5.19
N ALA A 208 23.33 1.96 5.07
CA ALA A 208 23.41 0.91 4.04
C ALA A 208 23.20 1.45 2.62
N THR A 209 22.38 2.50 2.45
CA THR A 209 22.16 3.17 1.16
C THR A 209 23.22 4.22 0.81
N GLU A 210 23.78 4.93 1.79
CA GLU A 210 24.90 5.87 1.59
C GLU A 210 26.15 5.15 1.06
N ASN A 211 26.44 3.95 1.54
CA ASN A 211 27.55 3.12 1.05
C ASN A 211 27.35 2.60 -0.39
N SER A 212 26.19 2.83 -1.02
CA SER A 212 25.88 2.33 -2.37
C SER A 212 26.09 3.34 -3.51
N LYS A 213 26.73 4.50 -3.21
CA LYS A 213 27.16 5.61 -4.10
C LYS A 213 26.18 6.79 -4.17
N LEU A 214 26.58 7.95 -3.61
CA LEU A 214 26.68 9.26 -4.30
C LEU A 214 26.96 10.42 -3.29
N ASP A 215 28.09 10.39 -2.59
CA ASP A 215 28.70 11.58 -1.96
C ASP A 215 29.39 12.51 -2.98
N ILE A 216 29.03 12.43 -4.27
CA ILE A 216 29.60 13.28 -5.33
C ILE A 216 28.80 14.59 -5.52
N LEU A 217 27.72 14.82 -4.78
CA LEU A 217 26.87 16.03 -4.97
C LEU A 217 26.37 16.69 -3.68
N ALA A 218 27.05 16.49 -2.54
CA ALA A 218 26.64 17.13 -1.27
C ALA A 218 27.51 18.33 -0.85
N ASN A 219 28.39 18.83 -1.73
CA ASN A 219 29.16 20.06 -1.51
C ASN A 219 29.17 20.95 -2.78
N ASP A 220 27.99 21.41 -3.20
CA ASP A 220 27.78 22.64 -3.99
C ASP A 220 26.36 23.18 -3.77
#